data_AF-A0A822H957-F1
#
_entry.id   AF-A0A822H957-F1
#
_cell.length_a   1.000
_cell.length_b   1.000
_cell.length_c   1.000
_cell.angle_alpha   90.00
_cell.angle_beta   90.00
_cell.angle_gamma   90.00
#
_symmetry.space_group_name_H-M   'P 1'
#
loop_
_entity.id
_entity.type
_entity.pdbx_description
1 polymer ?
#
loop_
_entity_poly.entity_id
_entity_poly.type
_entity_poly.pdbx_seq_one_letter_code
_entity_poly.pdbx_strand_id
1 'polypeptide(L)'
;ARKINNSYKSEGQLPQDPDIQDLKLYMDKRYETLILPINGTPTPFHISTIKNVSLAVEGEYIYLRVNFFHPGGIGKQADTIDKENVYIKELTYRASTDKKDDVVPASNNLSHIHKLILEIQ
;
A
#
# COMPACT_ATOMS: atom_id res chain seq x y z
N ALA A 1 -0.21 -20.51 7.24
CA ALA A 1 -0.70 -19.23 6.69
C ALA A 1 -0.68 -18.21 7.81
N ARG A 2 -0.31 -16.95 7.55
CA ARG A 2 -0.44 -15.85 8.51
C ARG A 2 -1.93 -15.58 8.69
N LYS A 3 -2.37 -15.35 9.93
CA LYS A 3 -3.76 -14.94 10.18
C LYS A 3 -4.00 -13.59 9.50
N ILE A 4 -5.05 -13.50 8.68
CA ILE A 4 -5.50 -12.22 8.12
C ILE A 4 -6.12 -11.42 9.27
N ASN A 5 -5.63 -10.20 9.45
CA ASN A 5 -6.05 -9.30 10.51
C ASN A 5 -6.78 -8.09 9.92
N ASN A 6 -7.68 -7.51 10.70
CA ASN A 6 -8.39 -6.29 10.31
C ASN A 6 -7.52 -5.07 10.56
N SER A 7 -7.51 -4.12 9.61
CA SER A 7 -6.83 -2.83 9.77
C SER A 7 -7.40 -2.01 10.92
N TYR A 8 -8.69 -1.66 10.81
CA TYR A 8 -9.39 -0.83 11.78
C TYR A 8 -10.75 -1.46 12.10
N LYS A 9 -11.25 -1.21 13.31
CA LYS A 9 -12.57 -1.64 13.80
C LYS A 9 -13.61 -0.52 13.75
N SER A 10 -13.19 0.73 13.69
CA SER A 10 -14.04 1.91 13.58
C SER A 10 -13.30 3.04 12.88
N GLU A 11 -14.04 3.97 12.29
CA GLU A 11 -13.49 5.13 11.57
C GLU A 11 -12.58 5.99 12.44
N GLY A 12 -12.88 6.11 13.75
CA GLY A 12 -12.06 6.86 14.70
C GLY A 12 -10.66 6.29 14.94
N GLN A 13 -10.34 5.09 14.41
CA GLN A 13 -9.00 4.53 14.44
C GLN A 13 -8.14 4.91 13.23
N LEU A 14 -8.75 5.47 12.18
CA LEU A 14 -8.00 6.00 11.04
C LEU A 14 -7.18 7.21 11.52
N PRO A 15 -5.86 7.24 11.27
CA PRO A 15 -5.02 8.35 11.69
C PRO A 15 -5.50 9.66 11.05
N GLN A 16 -5.54 10.73 11.85
CA GLN A 16 -5.85 12.09 11.39
C GLN A 16 -4.57 12.81 10.94
N ASP A 17 -3.77 12.12 10.13
CA ASP A 17 -2.48 12.62 9.66
C ASP A 17 -2.68 13.51 8.41
N PRO A 18 -2.06 14.70 8.33
CA PRO A 18 -2.14 15.55 7.15
C PRO A 18 -1.74 14.83 5.86
N ASP A 19 -0.80 13.88 5.90
CA ASP A 19 -0.40 13.15 4.70
C ASP A 19 -1.53 12.29 4.13
N ILE A 20 -2.43 11.78 4.98
CA ILE A 20 -3.63 11.04 4.55
C ILE A 20 -4.64 12.00 3.91
N GLN A 21 -4.80 13.19 4.48
CA GLN A 21 -5.69 14.23 3.95
C GLN A 21 -5.20 14.76 2.59
N ASP A 22 -3.88 14.87 2.42
CA ASP A 22 -3.21 15.22 1.16
C ASP A 22 -3.22 14.07 0.13
N LEU A 23 -3.86 12.94 0.42
CA LEU A 23 -3.90 11.75 -0.42
C LEU A 23 -2.50 11.20 -0.75
N LYS A 24 -1.56 11.28 0.20
CA LYS A 24 -0.28 10.58 0.12
C LYS A 24 -0.44 9.14 0.62
N LEU A 25 0.46 8.25 0.20
CA LEU A 25 0.50 6.91 0.77
C LEU A 25 1.01 7.02 2.20
N TYR A 26 0.37 6.29 3.11
CA TYR A 26 0.67 6.36 4.53
C TYR A 26 0.78 4.98 5.14
N MET A 27 1.78 4.78 6.01
CA MET A 27 1.98 3.52 6.73
C MET A 27 1.69 3.72 8.22
N ASP A 28 0.58 3.18 8.68
CA ASP A 28 0.26 3.07 10.10
C ASP A 28 1.00 1.88 10.70
N LYS A 29 2.14 2.15 11.35
CA LYS A 29 2.96 1.13 12.01
C LYS A 29 2.26 0.50 13.21
N ARG A 30 1.33 1.20 13.87
CA ARG A 30 0.64 0.69 15.07
C ARG A 30 -0.36 -0.41 14.71
N TYR A 31 -1.05 -0.25 13.59
CA TYR A 31 -2.06 -1.20 13.10
C TYR A 31 -1.58 -2.05 11.91
N GLU A 32 -0.28 -2.02 11.60
CA GLU A 32 0.31 -2.69 10.45
C GLU A 32 -0.54 -2.51 9.17
N THR A 33 -0.95 -1.27 8.91
CA THR A 33 -1.90 -0.92 7.86
C THR A 33 -1.31 0.09 6.90
N LEU A 34 -1.34 -0.26 5.61
CA LEU A 34 -1.00 0.63 4.52
C LEU A 34 -2.28 1.34 4.04
N ILE A 35 -2.28 2.66 4.04
CA ILE A 35 -3.39 3.47 3.56
C ILE A 35 -3.05 3.92 2.14
N LEU A 36 -3.89 3.50 1.21
CA LEU A 36 -3.73 3.71 -0.23
C LEU A 36 -4.91 4.55 -0.75
N PRO A 37 -4.66 5.71 -1.38
CA PRO A 37 -5.72 6.55 -1.92
C PRO A 37 -6.28 5.97 -3.23
N ILE A 38 -7.55 5.56 -3.22
CA ILE A 38 -8.27 5.05 -4.40
C ILE A 38 -9.36 6.06 -4.76
N ASN A 39 -9.25 6.70 -5.92
CA ASN A 39 -10.21 7.71 -6.41
C ASN A 39 -10.56 8.79 -5.38
N GLY A 40 -9.55 9.33 -4.68
CA GLY A 40 -9.75 10.37 -3.68
C GLY A 40 -10.18 9.87 -2.30
N THR A 41 -10.27 8.56 -2.09
CA THR A 41 -10.65 7.96 -0.80
C THR A 41 -9.46 7.23 -0.16
N PRO A 42 -9.02 7.61 1.06
CA PRO A 42 -7.96 6.90 1.77
C PRO A 42 -8.46 5.50 2.19
N THR A 43 -7.92 4.46 1.54
CA THR A 43 -8.39 3.09 1.68
C THR A 43 -7.36 2.24 2.45
N PRO A 44 -7.70 1.68 3.62
CA PRO A 44 -6.78 0.91 4.44
C PRO A 44 -6.64 -0.54 3.97
N PHE A 45 -5.39 -1.04 3.97
CA PHE A 45 -5.03 -2.42 3.68
C PHE A 45 -4.07 -2.95 4.74
N HIS A 46 -4.44 -4.00 5.45
CA HIS A 46 -3.55 -4.63 6.43
C HIS A 46 -2.40 -5.33 5.69
N ILE A 47 -1.16 -5.21 6.21
CA ILE A 47 0.04 -5.88 5.66
C ILE A 47 -0.14 -7.39 5.45
N SER A 48 -0.96 -8.08 6.26
CA SER A 48 -1.27 -9.51 6.10
C SER A 48 -2.00 -9.85 4.79
N THR A 49 -2.61 -8.87 4.14
CA THR A 49 -3.26 -9.00 2.82
C THR A 49 -2.30 -8.72 1.65
N ILE A 50 -1.13 -8.12 1.94
CA ILE A 50 -0.13 -7.75 0.95
C ILE A 50 0.86 -8.90 0.80
N LYS A 51 1.02 -9.38 -0.43
CA LYS A 51 1.97 -10.44 -0.77
C LYS A 51 3.39 -9.92 -0.86
N ASN A 52 3.59 -8.84 -1.61
CA ASN A 52 4.88 -8.15 -1.73
C ASN A 52 4.67 -6.76 -2.32
N VAL A 53 5.73 -5.97 -2.24
CA VAL A 53 5.85 -4.70 -2.94
C VAL A 53 7.10 -4.69 -3.79
N SER A 54 7.05 -3.95 -4.90
CA SER A 54 8.20 -3.73 -5.77
C SER A 54 8.26 -2.28 -6.20
N LEU A 55 9.45 -1.72 -6.23
CA LEU A 55 9.72 -0.37 -6.70
C LEU A 55 10.55 -0.43 -7.99
N ALA A 56 10.11 0.27 -9.04
CA ALA A 56 10.84 0.38 -10.30
C ALA A 56 10.96 1.85 -10.72
N VAL A 57 12.09 2.21 -11.31
CA VAL A 57 12.34 3.56 -11.85
C VAL A 57 12.46 3.42 -13.36
N GLU A 58 11.62 4.16 -14.10
CA GLU A 58 11.59 4.18 -15.56
C GLU A 58 11.57 5.62 -16.06
N GLY A 59 12.71 6.09 -16.57
CA GLY A 59 12.87 7.48 -17.00
C GLY A 59 12.63 8.47 -15.85
N GLU A 60 11.70 9.39 -16.05
CA GLU A 60 11.32 10.46 -15.10
C GLU A 60 10.22 10.03 -14.11
N TYR A 61 9.93 8.73 -14.01
CA TYR A 61 8.88 8.21 -13.15
C TYR A 61 9.35 7.05 -12.29
N ILE A 62 8.79 6.98 -11.09
CA ILE A 62 8.89 5.82 -10.20
C ILE A 62 7.53 5.14 -10.10
N TYR A 63 7.55 3.82 -9.99
CA TYR A 63 6.39 2.96 -9.87
C TYR A 63 6.50 2.13 -8.59
N LEU A 64 5.50 2.26 -7.72
CA LEU A 64 5.31 1.37 -6.57
C LEU A 64 4.16 0.42 -6.89
N ARG A 65 4.49 -0.87 -7.07
CA ARG A 65 3.50 -1.93 -7.25
C ARG A 65 3.29 -2.67 -5.94
N VAL A 66 2.03 -2.80 -5.54
CA VAL A 66 1.57 -3.56 -4.38
C VAL A 66 0.82 -4.77 -4.91
N ASN A 67 1.33 -5.97 -4.62
CA ASN A 67 0.66 -7.22 -4.94
C ASN A 67 -0.07 -7.73 -3.71
N PHE A 68 -1.31 -8.16 -3.86
CA PHE A 68 -2.14 -8.69 -2.79
C PHE A 68 -2.23 -10.21 -2.90
N PHE A 69 -2.55 -10.86 -1.78
CA PHE A 69 -2.96 -12.25 -1.84
C PHE A 69 -4.38 -12.33 -2.42
N HIS A 70 -4.56 -13.23 -3.38
CA HIS A 70 -5.84 -13.51 -4.02
C HIS A 70 -5.95 -15.01 -4.34
N PRO A 71 -7.16 -15.55 -4.53
CA PRO A 71 -7.35 -16.94 -4.94
C PRO A 71 -6.59 -17.28 -6.23
N GLY A 72 -5.95 -18.45 -6.25
CA GLY A 72 -5.13 -18.90 -7.39
C GLY A 72 -3.79 -18.17 -7.55
N GLY A 73 -3.45 -17.27 -6.62
CA GLY A 73 -2.12 -16.66 -6.54
C GLY A 73 -1.07 -17.63 -5.99
N ILE A 74 0.21 -17.30 -6.18
CA ILE A 74 1.32 -18.11 -5.65
C ILE A 74 1.51 -17.81 -4.16
N GLY A 75 1.57 -18.87 -3.34
CA GLY A 75 2.00 -18.86 -1.94
C GLY A 75 0.94 -19.44 -0.99
N LYS A 76 1.38 -20.08 0.10
CA LYS A 76 0.51 -20.79 1.06
C LYS A 76 -0.65 -19.95 1.64
N GLN A 77 -0.54 -18.63 1.60
CA GLN A 77 -1.60 -17.73 2.04
C GLN A 77 -2.75 -17.67 1.02
N ALA A 78 -2.45 -17.69 -0.27
CA ALA A 78 -3.45 -17.62 -1.35
C ALA A 78 -4.40 -18.82 -1.32
N ASP A 79 -3.92 -19.99 -0.91
CA ASP A 79 -4.72 -21.21 -0.77
C ASP A 79 -5.78 -21.12 0.35
N THR A 80 -5.59 -20.20 1.30
CA THR A 80 -6.52 -19.99 2.43
C THR A 80 -7.57 -18.93 2.17
N ILE A 81 -7.51 -18.25 1.02
CA ILE A 81 -8.44 -17.19 0.66
C ILE A 81 -9.66 -17.81 -0.02
N ASP A 82 -10.84 -17.35 0.40
CA ASP A 82 -12.11 -17.74 -0.17
C ASP A 82 -12.16 -17.43 -1.67
N LYS A 83 -12.71 -18.36 -2.47
CA LYS A 83 -12.74 -18.27 -3.93
C LYS A 83 -14.00 -17.60 -4.46
N GLU A 84 -15.00 -17.36 -3.61
CA GLU A 84 -16.32 -16.88 -4.03
C GLU A 84 -16.43 -15.35 -4.09
N ASN A 85 -15.43 -14.64 -3.58
CA ASN A 85 -15.41 -13.17 -3.57
C ASN A 85 -14.52 -12.58 -4.68
N VAL A 86 -14.69 -11.28 -4.92
CA VAL A 86 -13.82 -10.50 -5.82
C VAL A 86 -12.64 -9.94 -5.03
N TYR A 87 -11.44 -10.11 -5.57
CA TYR A 87 -10.19 -9.69 -4.93
C TYR A 87 -9.40 -8.74 -5.82
N ILE A 88 -8.71 -7.80 -5.17
CA ILE A 88 -7.68 -6.99 -5.81
C ILE A 88 -6.43 -7.86 -5.96
N LYS A 89 -5.88 -7.93 -7.18
CA LYS A 89 -4.63 -8.65 -7.45
C LYS A 89 -3.41 -7.76 -7.23
N GLU A 90 -3.42 -6.58 -7.84
CA GLU A 90 -2.34 -5.60 -7.73
C GLU A 90 -2.86 -4.18 -7.84
N LEU A 91 -2.14 -3.23 -7.23
CA LEU A 91 -2.29 -1.79 -7.43
C LEU A 91 -0.91 -1.20 -7.74
N THR A 92 -0.85 -0.28 -8.70
CA THR A 92 0.40 0.41 -9.04
C THR A 92 0.21 1.92 -8.94
N TYR A 93 1.05 2.56 -8.14
CA TYR A 93 1.16 4.02 -8.07
C TYR A 93 2.35 4.49 -8.87
N ARG A 94 2.19 5.62 -9.55
CA ARG A 94 3.24 6.28 -10.32
C ARG A 94 3.43 7.70 -9.82
N ALA A 95 4.68 8.12 -9.62
CA ALA A 95 5.00 9.51 -9.33
C ALA A 95 6.19 9.98 -10.18
N SER A 96 6.20 11.26 -10.57
CA SER A 96 7.35 11.85 -11.25
C SER A 96 8.51 12.00 -10.27
N THR A 97 9.72 11.74 -10.76
CA THR A 97 10.97 12.00 -10.05
C THR A 97 11.46 13.43 -10.21
N ASP A 98 10.82 14.20 -11.10
CA ASP A 98 11.25 15.56 -11.41
C ASP A 98 11.03 16.46 -10.20
N LYS A 99 12.13 17.10 -9.80
CA LYS A 99 12.08 18.23 -8.89
C LYS A 99 11.66 19.44 -9.71
N LYS A 100 10.37 19.75 -9.68
CA LYS A 100 9.88 21.07 -10.10
C LYS A 100 9.98 21.98 -8.88
N ASP A 101 10.86 22.97 -8.97
CA ASP A 101 11.19 23.91 -7.89
C ASP A 101 11.74 23.22 -6.63
N ASP A 102 11.72 23.92 -5.49
CA ASP A 102 12.11 23.41 -4.16
C ASP A 102 11.06 22.46 -3.54
N VAL A 103 10.11 21.96 -4.33
CA VAL A 103 9.09 21.02 -3.88
C VAL A 103 9.66 19.61 -3.85
N VAL A 104 9.51 18.93 -2.72
CA VAL A 104 9.90 17.53 -2.57
C VAL A 104 9.06 16.66 -3.52
N PRO A 105 9.68 15.87 -4.43
CA PRO A 105 8.93 15.05 -5.37
C PRO A 105 8.06 14.01 -4.67
N ALA A 106 6.87 13.77 -5.22
CA ALA A 106 5.96 12.73 -4.72
C ALA A 106 6.60 11.31 -4.79
N SER A 107 7.59 11.10 -5.66
CA SER A 107 8.38 9.86 -5.73
C SER A 107 9.11 9.52 -4.42
N ASN A 108 9.41 10.52 -3.58
CA ASN A 108 10.00 10.29 -2.27
C ASN A 108 9.03 9.57 -1.33
N ASN A 109 7.74 9.89 -1.39
CA ASN A 109 6.72 9.20 -0.59
C ASN A 109 6.64 7.72 -1.01
N LEU A 110 6.63 7.42 -2.31
CA LEU A 110 6.63 6.04 -2.81
C LEU A 110 7.87 5.25 -2.34
N SER A 111 9.05 5.88 -2.43
CA SER A 111 10.31 5.27 -1.98
C SER A 111 10.35 5.05 -0.45
N HIS A 112 9.80 5.99 0.31
CA HIS A 112 9.73 5.91 1.76
C HIS A 112 8.79 4.78 2.20
N ILE A 113 7.58 4.73 1.63
CA ILE A 113 6.58 3.69 1.92
C ILE A 113 7.10 2.31 1.56
N HIS A 114 7.79 2.16 0.42
CA HIS A 114 8.44 0.90 0.06
C HIS A 114 9.40 0.41 1.14
N LYS A 115 10.26 1.29 1.69
CA LYS A 115 11.18 0.94 2.79
C LYS A 115 10.42 0.52 4.05
N LEU A 116 9.40 1.29 4.43
CA LEU A 116 8.60 0.98 5.63
C LEU A 116 7.89 -0.38 5.54
N ILE A 117 7.40 -0.75 4.36
CA ILE A 117 6.75 -2.06 4.17
C ILE A 117 7.77 -3.20 4.31
N LEU A 118 8.97 -3.03 3.73
CA LEU A 118 10.05 -4.02 3.85
C LEU A 118 10.59 -4.17 5.28
N GLU A 119 10.48 -3.16 6.13
CA GLU A 119 10.84 -3.27 7.56
C GLU A 119 9.83 -4.10 8.37
N ILE A 120 8.58 -4.20 7.91
CA ILE A 120 7.46 -4.84 8.63
C ILE A 120 7.21 -6.28 8.15
N GLN A 121 7.62 -6.61 6.92
CA GLN A 121 7.51 -7.94 6.33
C GLN A 121 8.70 -8.84 6.68
#